data_AF-A0A2V7VTA1-F1
#
_entry.id   AF-A0A2V7VTA1-F1
#
_cell.length_a   1.000
_cell.length_b   1.000
_cell.length_c   1.000
_cell.angle_alpha   90.00
_cell.angle_beta   90.00
_cell.angle_gamma   90.00
#
_symmetry.space_group_name_H-M   'P 1'
#
loop_
_entity.id
_entity.type
_entity.pdbx_description
1 polymer ?
#
loop_
_entity_poly.entity_id
_entity_poly.type
_entity_poly.pdbx_seq_one_letter_code
_entity_poly.pdbx_strand_id
1 'polypeptide(L)'
;MLGNQQIARQRLEIVEALLILRVTEEAERLAPLLLRAAGLAANARTDALHVAVATVHGMDFLLTWNCTHIANAAIRRSVERQCRSSGYEPPVICTPQELEI
;
A
#
# COMPACT_ATOMS: atom_id res chain seq x y z
N MET A 1 -16.87 -15.01 -20.81
CA MET A 1 -18.06 -14.24 -20.40
C MET A 1 -17.64 -12.79 -20.22
N LEU A 2 -18.26 -11.87 -20.95
CA LEU A 2 -18.11 -10.44 -20.68
C LEU A 2 -18.94 -10.13 -19.42
N GLY A 3 -18.34 -9.44 -18.45
CA GLY A 3 -19.02 -9.07 -17.19
C GLY A 3 -20.22 -8.15 -17.43
N ASN A 4 -21.12 -8.08 -16.44
CA ASN A 4 -22.32 -7.23 -16.52
C ASN A 4 -21.91 -5.75 -16.68
N GLN A 5 -22.26 -5.17 -17.82
CA GLN A 5 -21.92 -3.79 -18.21
C GLN A 5 -22.47 -2.75 -17.22
N GLN A 6 -23.68 -2.97 -16.69
CA GLN A 6 -24.30 -2.07 -15.71
C GLN A 6 -23.50 -2.03 -14.41
N ILE A 7 -23.10 -3.20 -13.91
CA ILE A 7 -22.27 -3.32 -12.70
C ILE A 7 -20.86 -2.76 -12.93
N ALA A 8 -20.31 -2.87 -14.14
CA ALA A 8 -19.06 -2.21 -14.50
C ALA A 8 -19.17 -0.68 -14.43
N ARG A 9 -20.26 -0.12 -14.98
CA ARG A 9 -20.51 1.32 -14.95
C ARG A 9 -20.67 1.86 -13.52
N GLN A 10 -21.46 1.19 -12.68
CA GLN A 10 -21.63 1.59 -11.28
C GLN A 10 -20.30 1.62 -10.50
N ARG A 11 -19.40 0.65 -10.74
CA ARG A 11 -18.06 0.65 -10.13
C ARG A 11 -17.22 1.83 -10.60
N LEU A 12 -17.29 2.18 -11.89
CA LEU A 12 -16.56 3.33 -12.45
C LEU A 12 -17.04 4.65 -11.84
N GLU A 13 -18.36 4.83 -11.73
CA GLU A 13 -18.96 6.04 -11.14
C GLU A 13 -18.53 6.23 -9.66
N ILE A 14 -18.39 5.13 -8.90
CA ILE A 14 -17.92 5.18 -7.51
C ILE A 14 -16.43 5.60 -7.42
N VAL A 15 -15.57 5.03 -8.28
CA VAL A 15 -14.12 5.30 -8.20
C VAL A 15 -13.71 6.64 -8.79
N GLU A 16 -14.55 7.24 -9.64
CA GLU A 16 -14.26 8.53 -10.28
C GLU A 16 -14.09 9.67 -9.27
N ALA A 17 -14.77 9.59 -8.12
CA ALA A 17 -14.67 10.57 -7.04
C ALA A 17 -13.42 10.37 -6.15
N LEU A 18 -12.65 9.29 -6.33
CA LEU A 18 -11.51 8.99 -5.48
C LEU A 18 -10.28 9.84 -5.86
N LEU A 19 -9.62 10.41 -4.86
CA LEU A 19 -8.37 11.12 -5.06
C LEU A 19 -7.25 10.13 -5.40
N ILE A 20 -6.52 10.43 -6.48
CA ILE A 20 -5.36 9.65 -6.89
C ILE A 20 -4.11 10.26 -6.27
N LEU A 21 -3.46 9.50 -5.38
CA LEU A 21 -2.15 9.86 -4.86
C LEU A 21 -1.10 9.69 -5.95
N ARG A 22 -0.29 10.75 -6.17
CA ARG A 22 0.79 10.71 -7.15
C ARG A 22 1.95 9.88 -6.62
N VAL A 23 2.58 9.11 -7.50
CA VAL A 23 3.90 8.55 -7.24
C VAL A 23 4.91 9.70 -7.30
N THR A 24 5.52 10.03 -6.16
CA THR A 24 6.55 11.08 -6.06
C THR A 24 7.94 10.47 -6.08
N GLU A 25 8.97 11.29 -6.33
CA GLU A 25 10.35 10.80 -6.29
C GLU A 25 10.75 10.29 -4.91
N GLU A 26 10.21 10.88 -3.83
CA GLU A 26 10.40 10.41 -2.46
C GLU A 26 9.89 8.98 -2.31
N ALA A 27 8.69 8.68 -2.85
CA ALA A 27 8.12 7.34 -2.80
C ALA A 27 8.95 6.35 -3.62
N GLU A 28 9.43 6.76 -4.80
CA GLU A 28 10.30 5.92 -5.63
C GLU A 28 11.65 5.62 -4.95
N ARG A 29 12.20 6.57 -4.18
CA ARG A 29 13.43 6.39 -3.39
C ARG A 29 13.19 5.51 -2.16
N LEU A 30 12.03 5.62 -1.51
CA LEU A 30 11.69 4.86 -0.31
C LEU A 30 11.36 3.39 -0.63
N ALA A 31 10.63 3.12 -1.72
CA ALA A 31 10.20 1.77 -2.11
C ALA A 31 11.32 0.69 -2.09
N PRO A 32 12.51 0.89 -2.70
CA PRO A 32 13.57 -0.13 -2.66
C PRO A 32 14.16 -0.34 -1.25
N LEU A 33 14.09 0.65 -0.36
CA LEU A 33 14.49 0.49 1.04
C LEU A 33 13.49 -0.42 1.77
N LEU A 34 12.19 -0.18 1.57
CA LEU A 34 11.14 -1.02 2.15
C LEU A 34 11.21 -2.46 1.64
N LEU A 35 11.44 -2.65 0.34
CA LEU A 35 11.58 -3.97 -0.27
C LEU A 35 12.74 -4.76 0.35
N ARG A 36 13.91 -4.11 0.54
CA ARG A 36 15.08 -4.73 1.20
C ARG A 36 14.80 -5.04 2.67
N ALA A 37 14.21 -4.11 3.41
CA ALA A 37 13.87 -4.30 4.82
C ALA A 37 12.87 -5.44 5.02
N ALA A 38 11.94 -5.60 4.08
CA ALA A 38 10.94 -6.66 4.06
C ALA A 38 11.51 -8.05 3.69
N GLY A 39 12.73 -8.12 3.14
CA GLY A 39 13.29 -9.37 2.62
C GLY A 39 12.48 -9.97 1.47
N LEU A 40 11.70 -9.14 0.77
CA LEU A 40 10.78 -9.58 -0.28
C LEU A 40 11.52 -9.81 -1.60
N ALA A 41 11.02 -10.77 -2.37
CA ALA A 41 11.51 -11.03 -3.72
C ALA A 41 11.24 -9.85 -4.67
N ALA A 42 12.03 -9.73 -5.74
CA ALA A 42 11.98 -8.59 -6.66
C ALA A 42 10.60 -8.38 -7.33
N ASN A 43 9.77 -9.43 -7.40
CA ASN A 43 8.40 -9.36 -7.92
C ASN A 43 7.44 -8.56 -7.00
N ALA A 44 7.79 -8.32 -5.73
CA ALA A 44 7.01 -7.52 -4.79
C ALA A 44 7.36 -6.01 -4.83
N ARG A 45 8.04 -5.53 -5.88
CA ARG A 45 8.40 -4.11 -6.03
C ARG A 45 7.17 -3.19 -6.01
N THR A 46 6.08 -3.59 -6.65
CA THR A 46 4.83 -2.82 -6.68
C THR A 46 4.22 -2.69 -5.29
N ASP A 47 4.26 -3.77 -4.52
CA ASP A 47 3.79 -3.80 -3.14
C ASP A 47 4.55 -2.80 -2.26
N ALA A 48 5.88 -2.78 -2.36
CA ALA A 48 6.72 -1.82 -1.65
C ALA A 48 6.47 -0.37 -2.10
N LEU A 49 6.16 -0.14 -3.39
CA LEU A 49 5.82 1.18 -3.91
C LEU A 49 4.49 1.69 -3.33
N HIS A 50 3.47 0.83 -3.19
CA HIS A 50 2.21 1.23 -2.56
C HIS A 50 2.40 1.69 -1.12
N VAL A 51 3.20 0.94 -0.33
CA VAL A 51 3.52 1.35 1.05
C VAL A 51 4.27 2.67 1.07
N ALA A 52 5.25 2.85 0.17
CA ALA A 52 6.03 4.07 0.09
C ALA A 52 5.17 5.29 -0.27
N VAL A 53 4.25 5.15 -1.24
CA VAL A 53 3.31 6.22 -1.61
C VAL A 53 2.42 6.58 -0.41
N ALA A 54 1.78 5.60 0.24
CA ALA A 54 0.95 5.86 1.41
C ALA A 54 1.74 6.55 2.55
N THR A 55 2.97 6.11 2.79
CA THR A 55 3.87 6.67 3.80
C THR A 55 4.25 8.12 3.50
N VAL A 56 4.68 8.42 2.27
CA VAL A 56 5.13 9.76 1.87
C VAL A 56 3.99 10.77 1.89
N HIS A 57 2.77 10.35 1.51
CA HIS A 57 1.59 11.19 1.57
C HIS A 57 1.00 11.31 2.99
N GLY A 58 1.59 10.66 3.99
CA GLY A 58 1.14 10.74 5.38
C GLY A 58 -0.25 10.13 5.60
N MET A 59 -0.57 9.05 4.89
CA MET A 59 -1.84 8.35 5.08
C MET A 59 -1.87 7.66 6.45
N ASP A 60 -3.02 7.73 7.13
CA ASP A 60 -3.20 7.05 8.41
C ASP A 60 -3.30 5.52 8.24
N PHE A 61 -3.93 5.07 7.15
CA PHE A 61 -4.22 3.67 6.88
C PHE A 61 -3.88 3.27 5.44
N LEU A 62 -3.39 2.04 5.28
CA LEU A 62 -3.24 1.38 3.99
C LEU A 62 -3.96 0.04 4.05
N LEU A 63 -5.14 -0.02 3.42
CA LEU A 63 -5.94 -1.24 3.35
C LEU A 63 -5.43 -2.17 2.24
N THR A 64 -5.23 -3.44 2.57
CA THR A 64 -4.77 -4.44 1.60
C THR A 64 -5.30 -5.83 1.90
N TRP A 65 -5.62 -6.56 0.83
CA TRP A 65 -5.91 -8.00 0.88
C TRP A 65 -4.66 -8.86 0.68
N ASN A 66 -3.50 -8.24 0.43
CA ASN A 66 -2.25 -8.94 0.21
C ASN A 66 -1.58 -9.32 1.54
N CYS A 67 -2.11 -10.37 2.18
CA CYS A 67 -1.57 -10.95 3.41
C CYS A 67 -0.27 -11.74 3.20
N THR A 68 0.08 -12.06 1.96
CA THR A 68 1.31 -12.79 1.63
C THR A 68 2.53 -11.88 1.74
N HIS A 69 2.43 -10.61 1.31
CA HIS A 69 3.58 -9.70 1.24
C HIS A 69 3.48 -8.49 2.16
N ILE A 70 2.41 -7.69 2.09
CA ILE A 70 2.35 -6.38 2.74
C ILE A 70 1.69 -6.46 4.13
N ALA A 71 0.57 -7.17 4.26
CA ALA A 71 -0.13 -7.33 5.54
C ALA A 71 0.44 -8.47 6.41
N ASN A 72 1.55 -9.11 5.99
CA ASN A 72 2.24 -10.09 6.83
C ASN A 72 2.87 -9.40 8.04
N ALA A 73 2.41 -9.72 9.25
CA ALA A 73 2.85 -9.08 10.49
C ALA A 73 4.37 -9.17 10.75
N ALA A 74 5.05 -10.21 10.26
CA ALA A 74 6.50 -10.34 10.40
C ALA A 74 7.24 -9.32 9.51
N ILE A 75 6.74 -9.13 8.28
CA ILE A 75 7.28 -8.19 7.30
C ILE A 75 6.95 -6.75 7.70
N ARG A 76 5.69 -6.51 8.11
CA ARG A 76 5.15 -5.20 8.47
C ARG A 76 6.03 -4.47 9.50
N ARG A 77 6.45 -5.15 10.57
CA ARG A 77 7.33 -4.54 11.59
C ARG A 77 8.69 -4.08 11.05
N SER A 78 9.23 -4.78 10.05
CA SER A 78 10.48 -4.38 9.41
C SER A 78 10.30 -3.14 8.55
N VAL A 79 9.21 -3.14 7.76
CA VAL A 79 8.81 -2.00 6.91
C VAL A 79 8.55 -0.75 7.75
N GLU A 80 7.79 -0.86 8.84
CA GLU A 80 7.50 0.25 9.74
C GLU A 80 8.77 0.86 10.36
N ARG A 81 9.71 0.01 10.82
CA ARG A 81 11.01 0.48 11.32
C ARG A 81 11.81 1.18 10.23
N GLN A 82 11.77 0.66 9.00
CA GLN A 82 12.46 1.27 7.88
C GLN A 82 11.87 2.64 7.54
N CYS A 83 10.54 2.80 7.50
CA CYS A 83 9.88 4.10 7.31
C CYS A 83 10.36 5.12 8.35
N ARG A 84 10.33 4.75 9.64
CA ARG A 84 10.77 5.64 10.74
C ARG A 84 12.24 5.99 10.64
N SER A 85 13.10 5.04 10.28
CA SER A 85 14.53 5.29 10.06
C SER A 85 14.80 6.24 8.88
N SER A 86 13.87 6.28 7.92
CA SER A 86 13.90 7.17 6.77
C SER A 86 13.20 8.52 7.03
N GLY A 87 12.73 8.78 8.25
CA GLY A 87 12.12 10.04 8.65
C GLY A 87 10.62 10.16 8.39
N TYR A 88 9.94 9.04 8.14
CA TYR A 88 8.49 9.01 7.87
C TYR A 88 7.74 8.20 8.93
N GLU A 89 6.50 8.59 9.23
CA GLU A 89 5.60 7.73 10.01
C GLU A 89 4.86 6.77 9.07
N PRO A 90 4.97 5.44 9.26
CA PRO A 90 4.29 4.47 8.41
C PRO A 90 2.76 4.48 8.64
N PRO A 91 1.96 4.23 7.60
CA PRO A 91 0.52 4.00 7.76
C PRO A 91 0.26 2.70 8.53
N VAL A 92 -0.91 2.60 9.16
CA VAL A 92 -1.41 1.33 9.66
C VAL A 92 -1.80 0.45 8.47
N ILE A 93 -0.98 -0.57 8.23
CA ILE A 93 -1.24 -1.57 7.20
C ILE A 93 -2.15 -2.66 7.77
N CYS A 94 -3.36 -2.78 7.21
CA CYS A 94 -4.37 -3.71 7.70
C CYS A 94 -5.27 -4.24 6.57
N THR A 95 -5.93 -5.34 6.83
CA THR A 95 -7.04 -5.84 6.02
C THR A 95 -8.33 -5.07 6.35
N PRO A 96 -9.32 -5.02 5.46
CA PRO A 96 -10.60 -4.39 5.78
C PRO A 96 -11.27 -4.94 7.04
N GLN A 97 -11.19 -6.25 7.30
CA GLN A 97 -11.74 -6.84 8.52
C GLN A 97 -11.02 -6.39 9.79
N GLU A 98 -9.72 -6.11 9.72
CA GLU A 98 -8.97 -5.58 10.86
C GLU A 98 -9.34 -4.12 11.16
N LEU A 99 -9.92 -3.39 10.20
CA LEU A 99 -10.37 -2.01 10.38
C LEU A 99 -11.77 -1.92 10.99
N GLU A 100 -12.62 -2.93 10.80
CA GLU A 100 -14.01 -3.01 11.31
C GLU A 100 -14.07 -3.25 12.83
N ILE A 101 -13.50 -2.32 13.61
CA ILE A 101 -13.67 -2.23 15.08
C ILE A 101 -15.08 -1.72 15.41
#